data_AF-K9ZY66-F1
#
_entry.id   AF-K9ZY66-F1
#
_cell.length_a   1.000
_cell.length_b   1.000
_cell.length_c   1.000
_cell.angle_alpha   90.00
_cell.angle_beta   90.00
_cell.angle_gamma   90.00
#
_symmetry.space_group_name_H-M   'P 1'
#
loop_
_entity.id
_entity.type
_entity.pdbx_description
1 polymer ?
#
loop_
_entity_poly.entity_id
_entity_poly.type
_entity_poly.pdbx_seq_one_letter_code
_entity_poly.pdbx_strand_id
1 'polypeptide(L)' 'MLHGQVKVITANEPELFEQRLNAFLDSLNANSAIVNIQYVETVRNNDLYRTAYVHHKKLESEW' A
#
# COMPACT_ATOMS: atom_id res chain seq x y z
N MET A 1 -13.99 9.34 -15.03
CA MET A 1 -13.26 9.67 -13.78
C MET A 1 -12.44 8.46 -13.39
N LEU A 2 -11.11 8.52 -13.51
CA LEU A 2 -10.22 7.45 -13.06
C LEU A 2 -10.25 7.39 -11.53
N HIS A 3 -11.13 6.58 -10.94
CA HIS A 3 -11.20 6.40 -9.50
C HIS A 3 -10.01 5.52 -9.05
N GLY A 4 -8.96 6.15 -8.53
CA GLY A 4 -7.90 5.46 -7.82
C GLY A 4 -8.43 4.80 -6.54
N GLN A 5 -7.81 3.68 -6.15
CA GLN A 5 -8.08 2.96 -4.91
C GLN A 5 -6.93 3.17 -3.93
N VAL A 6 -7.25 3.17 -2.63
CA VAL A 6 -6.25 3.30 -1.56
C VAL A 6 -6.28 2.04 -0.71
N LYS A 7 -5.12 1.40 -0.57
CA LYS A 7 -4.91 0.32 0.39
C LYS A 7 -4.09 0.83 1.56
N VAL A 8 -4.59 0.60 2.76
CA VAL A 8 -3.86 0.87 4.00
C VAL A 8 -3.24 -0.43 4.51
N ILE A 9 -1.95 -0.38 4.80
CA ILE A 9 -1.18 -1.50 5.34
C ILE A 9 -0.53 -1.01 6.61
N THR A 10 -0.75 -1.71 7.73
CA THR A 10 -0.20 -1.33 9.02
C THR A 10 0.31 -2.55 9.79
N ALA A 11 1.43 -2.39 10.48
CA ALA A 11 1.98 -3.37 11.41
C ALA A 11 3.00 -2.69 12.34
N ASN A 12 3.17 -3.23 13.55
CA ASN A 12 4.19 -2.82 14.51
C ASN A 12 5.53 -3.55 14.31
N GLU A 13 5.48 -4.77 13.78
CA GLU A 13 6.68 -5.52 13.40
C GLU A 13 7.15 -5.14 11.99
N PRO A 14 8.44 -4.81 11.78
CA PRO A 14 8.97 -4.41 10.47
C PRO A 14 8.81 -5.52 9.41
N GLU A 15 9.16 -6.76 9.76
CA GLU A 15 9.12 -7.89 8.83
C GLU A 15 7.68 -8.20 8.38
N LEU A 16 6.73 -8.14 9.32
CA LEU A 16 5.31 -8.33 9.01
C LEU A 16 4.76 -7.18 8.15
N PHE A 17 5.22 -5.95 8.38
CA PHE A 17 4.86 -4.80 7.55
C PHE A 17 5.32 -5.01 6.10
N GLU A 18 6.60 -5.36 5.91
CA GLU A 18 7.18 -5.61 4.59
C GLU A 18 6.50 -6.79 3.89
N GLN A 19 6.26 -7.88 4.60
CA GLN A 19 5.53 -9.03 4.06
C GLN A 19 4.14 -8.64 3.55
N ARG A 20 3.37 -7.88 4.34
CA ARG A 20 2.03 -7.42 3.95
C ARG A 20 2.05 -6.44 2.79
N LEU A 21 3.04 -5.56 2.77
CA LEU A 21 3.24 -4.62 1.65
C LEU A 21 3.53 -5.40 0.37
N ASN A 22 4.53 -6.27 0.38
CA ASN A 22 4.91 -7.07 -0.78
C ASN A 22 3.76 -7.96 -1.27
N ALA A 23 3.06 -8.65 -0.36
CA ALA A 23 1.90 -9.46 -0.72
C ALA A 23 0.79 -8.63 -1.39
N PHE A 24 0.59 -7.38 -0.96
CA PHE A 24 -0.35 -6.49 -1.64
C PHE A 24 0.15 -6.08 -3.02
N LEU A 25 1.42 -5.68 -3.14
CA LEU A 25 2.03 -5.31 -4.42
C LEU A 25 1.96 -6.46 -5.44
N ASP A 26 2.23 -7.69 -5.01
CA ASP A 26 2.15 -8.91 -5.83
C ASP A 26 0.70 -9.25 -6.22
N SER A 27 -0.27 -8.87 -5.39
CA SER A 27 -1.70 -9.08 -5.69
C SER A 27 -2.25 -8.09 -6.73
N LEU A 28 -1.50 -7.01 -7.03
CA LEU A 28 -1.93 -6.04 -8.03
C LEU A 28 -1.93 -6.69 -9.41
N ASN A 29 -3.03 -6.50 -10.14
CA ASN A 29 -3.11 -6.95 -11.53
C ASN A 29 -2.05 -6.23 -12.37
N ALA A 30 -1.47 -6.90 -13.36
CA ALA A 30 -0.48 -6.33 -14.29
C ALA A 30 -0.93 -5.01 -14.95
N ASN A 31 -2.24 -4.81 -15.12
CA ASN A 31 -2.81 -3.57 -15.63
C ASN A 31 -3.08 -2.53 -14.53
N SER A 32 -2.39 -2.61 -13.39
CA SER A 32 -2.52 -1.65 -12.30
C SER A 32 -1.21 -0.89 -12.13
N ALA A 33 -1.32 0.43 -12.00
CA ALA A 33 -0.20 1.29 -11.69
C ALA A 33 -0.31 1.77 -10.24
N ILE A 34 0.81 1.75 -9.53
CA ILE A 34 0.96 2.46 -8.27
C ILE A 34 1.12 3.94 -8.61
N VAL A 35 0.26 4.76 -8.03
CA VAL A 35 0.26 6.21 -8.23
C VAL A 35 1.13 6.89 -7.17
N ASN A 36 1.02 6.43 -5.93
CA ASN A 36 1.74 7.00 -4.80
C ASN A 36 1.81 5.98 -3.66
N ILE A 37 2.88 6.06 -2.86
CA ILE A 37 2.98 5.34 -1.59
C ILE A 37 3.37 6.37 -0.53
N GLN A 38 2.49 6.61 0.44
CA GLN A 38 2.82 7.43 1.61
C GLN A 38 3.16 6.52 2.79
N TYR A 39 4.31 6.78 3.40
CA TYR A 39 4.79 6.04 4.57
C TYR A 39 4.74 6.92 5.80
N VAL A 40 4.22 6.38 6.90
CA VAL A 40 4.10 7.06 8.18
C VAL A 40 4.48 6.10 9.30
N GLU A 41 5.24 6.61 10.26
CA GLU A 41 5.54 5.93 11.51
C GLU A 41 4.87 6.65 12.66
N THR A 42 4.19 5.88 13.52
CA THR A 42 3.48 6.40 14.68
C THR A 42 3.85 5.57 15.91
N VAL A 43 4.26 6.24 16.98
CA VAL A 43 4.47 5.59 18.27
C VAL A 43 3.15 5.61 19.05
N ARG A 44 2.69 4.45 19.52
CA ARG A 44 1.52 4.31 20.40
C ARG A 44 1.84 3.32 21.51
N ASN A 45 1.71 3.75 22.76
CA ASN A 45 1.96 2.92 23.95
C ASN A 45 3.33 2.21 23.93
N ASN A 46 4.39 2.92 23.53
CA ASN A 46 5.76 2.42 23.40
C ASN A 46 6.00 1.44 22.22
N ASP A 47 4.98 1.15 21.41
CA ASP A 47 5.10 0.38 20.18
C ASP A 47 5.22 1.32 18.96
N LEU A 48 6.13 1.00 18.04
CA LEU A 48 6.30 1.71 16.77
C LEU A 48 5.44 1.04 15.69
N TYR A 49 4.43 1.73 15.20
CA TYR A 49 3.60 1.29 14.08
C TYR A 49 4.07 1.92 12.78
N ARG A 50 4.19 1.08 11.75
CA ARG A 50 4.49 1.48 10.37
C ARG A 50 3.22 1.38 9.56
N THR A 51 2.91 2.42 8.81
CA THR A 51 1.70 2.47 7.97
C THR A 51 2.05 2.95 6.58
N ALA A 52 1.63 2.19 5.57
CA ALA A 52 1.69 2.57 4.17
C ALA A 52 0.28 2.81 3.62
N TYR A 53 0.10 3.95 2.96
CA TYR A 53 -1.07 4.27 2.14
C TYR A 53 -0.67 4.10 0.69
N VAL A 54 -1.04 2.98 0.09
CA VAL A 54 -0.73 2.65 -1.30
C VAL A 54 -1.89 3.07 -2.18
N HIS A 55 -1.67 4.12 -2.96
CA HIS A 55 -2.63 4.61 -3.94
C HIS A 55 -2.33 3.90 -5.25
N HIS A 56 -3.30 3.16 -5.79
CA HIS A 56 -3.15 2.45 -7.05
C HIS A 56 -4.37 2.69 -7.94
N LYS A 57 -4.19 2.55 -9.25
CA LYS A 57 -5.29 2.63 -10.22
C LYS A 57 -5.16 1.51 -11.23
N LYS A 58 -6.29 0.99 -11.70
CA LYS A 58 -6.30 0.20 -12.93
C LYS A 58 -6.06 1.14 -14.10
N LEU A 59 -5.17 0.75 -14.98
CA LEU A 59 -4.99 1.37 -16.29
C LEU A 59 -6.11 0.81 -17.16
N GLU A 60 -6.95 1.71 -17.69
CA GLU A 60 -7.85 1.32 -18.78
C GLU A 60 -6.97 1.06 -19.99
N SER A 61 -7.06 -0.15 -20.53
CA SER A 61 -6.42 -0.47 -21.79
C SER A 61 -7.24 0.21 -22.88
N GLU A 62 -6.86 1.42 -23.28
CA GLU A 62 -7.36 2.01 -24.51
C GLU A 62 -6.77 1.20 -25.68
N TRP A 63 -7.58 0.31 -26.25
CA TRP A 63 -7.38 -0.25 -27.59
C TRP A 63 -8.42 0.35 -28.51
#